data_AF-A0AAE3ADI4-F1
#
_entry.id   AF-A0AAE3ADI4-F1
#
_cell.length_a   1.000
_cell.length_b   1.000
_cell.length_c   1.000
_cell.angle_alpha   90.00
_cell.angle_beta   90.00
_cell.angle_gamma   90.00
#
_symmetry.space_group_name_H-M   'P 1'
#
loop_
_entity.id
_entity.type
_entity.pdbx_description
1 polymer ?
#
loop_
_entity_poly.entity_id
_entity_poly.type
_entity_poly.pdbx_seq_one_letter_code
_entity_poly.pdbx_strand_id
1 'polypeptide(L)'
;MMIQAVLSNPSHPEYGVATIPFPIPRDQYAHCMELLEALEIGDAVKADCKVEEVDSFYTVLKRTEMLTVNVEELNYLAKRLDSFDTGEAAQFQAMAHRLELFELKNLINLTFCCQQATVITDFSDLAAIGRDHL
;
A
#
# COMPACT_ATOMS: atom_id res chain seq x y z
N MET A 1 0.85 -11.76 -4.68
CA MET A 1 -0.44 -12.14 -4.03
C MET A 1 -1.50 -11.10 -4.39
N MET A 2 -2.77 -11.48 -4.54
CA MET A 2 -3.83 -10.56 -4.98
C MET A 2 -4.31 -9.67 -3.82
N ILE A 3 -4.35 -8.36 -4.06
CA ILE A 3 -4.98 -7.36 -3.20
C ILE A 3 -6.18 -6.82 -3.97
N GLN A 4 -7.32 -6.66 -3.32
CA GLN A 4 -8.50 -6.03 -3.90
C GLN A 4 -8.98 -4.94 -2.95
N ALA A 5 -9.21 -3.74 -3.47
CA ALA A 5 -9.75 -2.64 -2.66
C ALA A 5 -11.04 -2.09 -3.28
N VAL A 6 -11.99 -1.78 -2.41
CA VAL A 6 -13.19 -1.03 -2.75
C VAL A 6 -12.93 0.43 -2.45
N LEU A 7 -12.97 1.28 -3.48
CA LEU A 7 -12.63 2.70 -3.39
C LEU A 7 -13.86 3.57 -3.66
N SER A 8 -13.97 4.69 -2.96
CA SER A 8 -15.04 5.66 -3.12
C SER A 8 -14.55 7.10 -3.02
N ASN A 9 -15.39 8.04 -3.45
CA ASN A 9 -15.15 9.45 -3.24
C ASN A 9 -15.52 9.84 -1.80
N PRO A 10 -14.57 10.35 -0.98
CA PRO A 10 -14.86 10.75 0.40
C PRO A 10 -15.82 11.94 0.51
N SER A 11 -15.87 12.81 -0.51
CA SER A 11 -16.73 13.99 -0.56
C SER A 11 -18.09 13.73 -1.20
N HIS A 12 -18.17 12.71 -2.06
CA HIS A 12 -19.39 12.32 -2.77
C HIS A 12 -19.69 10.81 -2.63
N PRO A 13 -20.06 10.33 -1.43
CA PRO A 13 -20.38 8.91 -1.21
C PRO A 13 -21.52 8.39 -2.11
N GLU A 14 -22.40 9.27 -2.58
CA GLU A 14 -23.50 8.97 -3.48
C GLU A 14 -23.07 8.53 -4.89
N TYR A 15 -21.82 8.77 -5.29
CA TYR A 15 -21.29 8.34 -6.58
C TYR A 15 -21.04 6.82 -6.63
N GLY A 16 -21.09 6.15 -5.48
CA GLY A 16 -20.91 4.71 -5.37
C GLY A 16 -19.45 4.32 -5.15
N VAL A 17 -19.09 3.12 -5.58
CA VAL A 17 -17.78 2.52 -5.32
C VAL A 17 -17.21 1.84 -6.56
N ALA A 18 -15.89 1.78 -6.65
CA ALA A 18 -15.15 1.00 -7.63
C ALA A 18 -14.34 -0.10 -6.93
N THR A 19 -14.40 -1.32 -7.44
CA THR A 19 -13.58 -2.43 -6.96
C THR A 19 -12.37 -2.58 -7.87
N ILE A 20 -11.17 -2.33 -7.34
CA ILE A 20 -9.93 -2.29 -8.11
C ILE A 20 -8.98 -3.41 -7.65
N PRO A 21 -8.49 -4.26 -8.57
CA PRO A 21 -7.44 -5.23 -8.24
C PRO A 21 -6.07 -4.55 -8.21
N PHE A 22 -5.25 -4.92 -7.24
CA PHE A 22 -3.89 -4.46 -7.06
C PHE A 22 -2.89 -5.66 -6.98
N PRO A 23 -1.69 -5.53 -7.57
CA PRO A 23 -1.26 -4.44 -8.44
C PRO A 23 -2.11 -4.38 -9.73
N ILE A 24 -2.41 -3.19 -10.21
CA ILE A 24 -3.27 -3.02 -11.40
C ILE A 24 -2.53 -3.60 -12.61
N PRO A 25 -3.09 -4.60 -13.31
CA PRO A 25 -2.50 -5.16 -14.52
C PRO A 25 -2.34 -4.09 -15.60
N ARG A 26 -1.23 -4.12 -16.36
CA ARG A 26 -0.92 -3.08 -17.35
C ARG A 26 -1.99 -2.93 -18.43
N ASP A 27 -2.60 -4.04 -18.82
CA ASP A 27 -3.69 -4.12 -19.80
C ASP A 27 -5.04 -3.64 -19.25
N GLN A 28 -5.20 -3.58 -17.92
CA GLN A 28 -6.41 -3.13 -17.25
C GLN A 28 -6.29 -1.71 -16.67
N TYR A 29 -5.10 -1.11 -16.72
CA TYR A 29 -4.82 0.18 -16.09
C TYR A 29 -5.74 1.29 -16.60
N ALA A 30 -5.88 1.44 -17.92
CA ALA A 30 -6.76 2.45 -18.50
C ALA A 30 -8.21 2.29 -18.02
N HIS A 31 -8.72 1.05 -18.04
CA HIS A 31 -10.07 0.75 -17.57
C HIS A 31 -10.27 1.04 -16.09
N CYS A 32 -9.29 0.69 -15.23
CA CYS A 32 -9.36 0.99 -13.80
C CYS A 32 -9.35 2.50 -13.53
N MET A 33 -8.55 3.27 -14.27
CA MET A 33 -8.52 4.72 -14.14
C MET A 33 -9.83 5.36 -14.62
N GLU A 34 -10.44 4.87 -15.70
CA GLU A 34 -11.76 5.32 -16.16
C GLU A 34 -12.86 5.11 -15.10
N LEU A 35 -12.82 3.97 -14.39
CA LEU A 35 -13.76 3.70 -13.29
C LEU A 35 -13.59 4.68 -12.11
N LEU A 36 -12.35 5.03 -11.78
CA LEU A 36 -12.05 5.99 -10.70
C LEU A 36 -12.39 7.42 -11.11
N GLU A 37 -12.11 7.79 -12.37
CA GLU A 37 -12.46 9.10 -12.93
C GLU A 37 -13.98 9.33 -12.93
N ALA A 38 -14.77 8.28 -13.22
CA ALA A 38 -16.24 8.34 -13.12
C ALA A 38 -16.75 8.64 -11.69
N LEU A 39 -15.93 8.38 -10.67
CA LEU A 39 -16.19 8.72 -9.26
C LEU A 39 -15.51 10.03 -8.84
N GLU A 40 -14.87 10.75 -9.77
CA GLU A 40 -14.07 11.95 -9.52
C GLU A 40 -12.91 11.74 -8.52
N ILE A 41 -12.27 10.56 -8.58
CA ILE A 41 -11.06 10.20 -7.80
C ILE A 41 -9.98 9.59 -8.70
N GLY A 42 -8.81 9.25 -8.12
CA GLY A 42 -7.71 8.64 -8.86
C GLY A 42 -6.69 9.64 -9.37
N ASP A 43 -6.63 10.83 -8.76
CA ASP A 43 -5.58 11.81 -9.04
C ASP A 43 -4.20 11.21 -8.76
N ALA A 44 -3.26 11.43 -9.68
CA ALA A 44 -1.92 10.84 -9.61
C ALA A 44 -1.10 11.29 -8.39
N VAL A 45 -1.48 12.39 -7.74
CA VAL A 45 -0.74 13.00 -6.62
C VAL A 45 -1.57 13.06 -5.33
N LYS A 46 -2.89 13.25 -5.42
CA LYS A 46 -3.72 13.44 -4.22
C LYS A 46 -4.11 12.10 -3.59
N ALA A 47 -4.32 12.14 -2.28
CA ALA A 47 -4.96 11.06 -1.53
C ALA A 47 -6.48 11.29 -1.53
N ASP A 48 -7.12 11.04 -2.67
CA ASP A 48 -8.53 11.30 -2.93
C ASP A 48 -9.41 10.05 -2.92
N CYS A 49 -8.82 8.85 -2.89
CA CYS A 49 -9.55 7.58 -2.87
C CYS A 49 -9.78 7.14 -1.44
N LYS A 50 -11.02 7.15 -0.95
CA LYS A 50 -11.34 6.54 0.35
C LYS A 50 -11.42 5.03 0.20
N VAL A 51 -10.71 4.29 1.04
CA VAL A 51 -10.75 2.83 1.04
C VAL A 51 -11.94 2.36 1.88
N GLU A 52 -12.97 1.81 1.26
CA GLU A 52 -14.13 1.27 1.98
C GLU A 52 -13.85 -0.13 2.54
N GLU A 53 -13.13 -0.95 1.78
CA GLU A 53 -12.80 -2.33 2.15
C GLU A 53 -11.50 -2.75 1.47
N VAL A 54 -10.69 -3.57 2.15
CA VAL A 54 -9.53 -4.25 1.55
C VAL A 54 -9.60 -5.75 1.80
N ASP A 55 -9.63 -6.52 0.72
CA ASP A 55 -9.40 -7.95 0.74
C ASP A 55 -7.94 -8.26 0.34
N SER A 56 -7.19 -8.85 1.26
CA SER A 56 -5.76 -9.10 1.10
C SER A 56 -5.23 -10.13 2.10
N PHE A 57 -4.22 -10.88 1.67
CA PHE A 57 -3.37 -11.67 2.57
C PHE A 57 -2.66 -10.79 3.63
N TYR A 58 -2.33 -9.55 3.27
CA TYR A 58 -1.63 -8.61 4.15
C TYR A 58 -2.63 -7.92 5.10
N THR A 59 -2.87 -8.54 6.24
CA THR A 59 -3.81 -8.06 7.27
C THR A 59 -3.53 -6.62 7.75
N VAL A 60 -2.28 -6.17 7.68
CA VAL A 60 -1.91 -4.78 7.99
C VAL A 60 -2.62 -3.76 7.09
N LEU A 61 -2.93 -4.12 5.84
CA LEU A 61 -3.63 -3.23 4.92
C LEU A 61 -5.07 -2.96 5.33
N LYS A 62 -5.68 -3.78 6.21
CA LYS A 62 -7.01 -3.46 6.76
C LYS A 62 -7.01 -2.14 7.54
N ARG A 63 -5.86 -1.70 8.05
CA ARG A 63 -5.74 -0.39 8.73
C ARG A 63 -5.88 0.79 7.78
N THR A 64 -5.84 0.57 6.46
CA THR A 64 -6.10 1.64 5.49
C THR A 64 -7.58 1.84 5.22
N GLU A 65 -8.45 0.93 5.66
CA GLU A 65 -9.90 1.11 5.57
C GLU A 65 -10.32 2.40 6.28
N MET A 66 -11.29 3.11 5.69
CA MET A 66 -11.76 4.44 6.07
C MET A 66 -10.74 5.58 5.95
N LEU A 67 -9.51 5.32 5.52
CA LEU A 67 -8.53 6.35 5.18
C LEU A 67 -8.63 6.74 3.71
N THR A 68 -8.23 7.97 3.41
CA THR A 68 -8.01 8.40 2.03
C THR A 68 -6.57 8.11 1.63
N VAL A 69 -6.40 7.52 0.45
CA VAL A 69 -5.11 7.09 -0.08
C VAL A 69 -4.93 7.59 -1.50
N ASN A 70 -3.68 7.70 -1.93
CA ASN A 70 -3.37 7.88 -3.33
C ASN A 70 -3.34 6.52 -4.03
N VAL A 71 -4.05 6.40 -5.15
CA VAL A 71 -4.20 5.13 -5.87
C VAL A 71 -2.87 4.63 -6.45
N GLU A 72 -1.98 5.52 -6.87
CA GLU A 72 -0.66 5.16 -7.40
C GLU A 72 0.29 4.67 -6.32
N GLU A 73 0.25 5.27 -5.12
CA GLU A 73 0.98 4.77 -3.96
C GLU A 73 0.52 3.37 -3.56
N LEU A 74 -0.81 3.12 -3.54
CA LEU A 74 -1.36 1.79 -3.25
C LEU A 74 -0.95 0.77 -4.32
N ASN A 75 -1.04 1.15 -5.60
CA ASN A 75 -0.59 0.32 -6.72
C ASN A 75 0.90 0.01 -6.65
N TYR A 76 1.72 1.00 -6.30
CA TYR A 76 3.17 0.82 -6.12
C TYR A 76 3.49 -0.11 -4.95
N LEU A 77 2.85 0.09 -3.80
CA LEU A 77 3.00 -0.81 -2.64
C LEU A 77 2.64 -2.25 -3.04
N ALA A 78 1.50 -2.45 -3.69
CA ALA A 78 1.06 -3.76 -4.14
C ALA A 78 2.06 -4.42 -5.10
N LYS A 79 2.65 -3.66 -6.05
CA LYS A 79 3.70 -4.18 -6.94
C LYS A 79 4.93 -4.66 -6.17
N ARG A 80 5.33 -3.93 -5.11
CA ARG A 80 6.45 -4.35 -4.25
C ARG A 80 6.11 -5.60 -3.46
N LEU A 81 4.94 -5.66 -2.85
CA LEU A 81 4.48 -6.83 -2.11
C LEU A 81 4.30 -8.07 -3.01
N ASP A 82 3.91 -7.90 -4.27
CA ASP A 82 3.78 -9.03 -5.20
C ASP A 82 5.12 -9.73 -5.51
N SER A 83 6.22 -9.00 -5.36
CA SER A 83 7.58 -9.55 -5.52
C SER A 83 8.17 -10.17 -4.24
N PHE A 84 7.43 -10.21 -3.14
CA PHE A 84 7.91 -10.80 -1.89
C PHE A 84 7.81 -12.32 -1.90
N ASP A 85 8.80 -12.98 -1.31
CA ASP A 85 8.64 -14.36 -0.87
C ASP A 85 7.82 -14.46 0.44
N THR A 86 7.56 -15.69 0.89
CA THR A 86 6.76 -15.92 2.11
C THR A 86 7.43 -15.39 3.37
N GLY A 87 8.77 -15.42 3.45
CA GLY A 87 9.54 -14.92 4.59
C GLY A 87 9.53 -13.39 4.64
N GLU A 88 9.76 -12.73 3.51
CA GLU A 88 9.68 -11.27 3.37
C GLU A 88 8.28 -10.74 3.71
N ALA A 89 7.23 -11.44 3.24
CA ALA A 89 5.84 -11.11 3.56
C ALA A 89 5.53 -11.24 5.06
N ALA A 90 6.03 -12.30 5.72
CA ALA A 90 5.87 -12.48 7.15
C ALA A 90 6.60 -11.39 7.95
N GLN A 91 7.85 -11.08 7.59
CA GLN A 91 8.64 -10.03 8.23
C GLN A 91 7.98 -8.66 8.10
N PHE A 92 7.49 -8.33 6.90
CA PHE A 92 6.79 -7.07 6.65
C PHE A 92 5.55 -6.92 7.52
N GLN A 93 4.69 -7.93 7.59
CA GLN A 93 3.50 -7.88 8.44
C GLN A 93 3.86 -7.74 9.92
N ALA A 94 4.84 -8.51 10.40
CA ALA A 94 5.29 -8.43 11.79
C ALA A 94 5.84 -7.05 12.15
N MET A 95 6.68 -6.47 11.27
CA MET A 95 7.30 -5.18 11.53
C MET A 95 6.30 -4.02 11.40
N ALA A 96 5.44 -4.05 10.39
CA ALA A 96 4.39 -3.04 10.23
C ALA A 96 3.44 -3.04 11.43
N HIS A 97 3.09 -4.22 11.96
CA HIS A 97 2.32 -4.34 13.19
C HIS A 97 3.08 -3.80 14.41
N ARG A 98 4.34 -4.20 14.60
CA ARG A 98 5.18 -3.78 15.74
C ARG A 98 5.40 -2.27 15.78
N LEU A 99 5.60 -1.65 14.63
CA LEU A 99 5.82 -0.20 14.51
C LEU A 99 4.52 0.60 14.40
N GLU A 100 3.37 -0.09 14.39
CA GLU A 100 2.05 0.52 14.21
C GLU A 100 1.94 1.39 12.95
N LEU A 101 2.55 0.94 11.84
CA LEU A 101 2.51 1.66 10.57
C LEU A 101 1.19 1.40 9.83
N PHE A 102 0.53 2.46 9.38
CA PHE A 102 -0.71 2.39 8.59
C PHE A 102 -0.74 3.35 7.39
N GLU A 103 0.10 4.38 7.36
CA GLU A 103 0.23 5.25 6.19
C GLU A 103 0.96 4.55 5.05
N LEU A 104 0.46 4.68 3.81
CA LEU A 104 1.04 4.02 2.64
C LEU A 104 2.51 4.33 2.45
N LYS A 105 2.95 5.58 2.67
CA LYS A 105 4.37 5.96 2.56
C LYS A 105 5.24 5.19 3.54
N ASN A 106 4.79 5.01 4.78
CA ASN A 106 5.55 4.27 5.79
C ASN A 106 5.59 2.77 5.47
N LEU A 107 4.48 2.21 4.96
CA LEU A 107 4.43 0.84 4.49
C LEU A 107 5.36 0.63 3.27
N ILE A 108 5.34 1.54 2.30
CA ILE A 108 6.26 1.53 1.16
C ILE A 108 7.71 1.58 1.64
N ASN A 109 8.04 2.49 2.55
CA ASN A 109 9.40 2.58 3.11
C ASN A 109 9.82 1.27 3.77
N LEU A 110 8.93 0.63 4.54
CA LEU A 110 9.20 -0.64 5.20
C LEU A 110 9.50 -1.77 4.19
N THR A 111 8.84 -1.78 3.03
CA THR A 111 9.10 -2.83 2.03
C THR A 111 10.53 -2.83 1.49
N PHE A 112 11.26 -1.71 1.57
CA PHE A 112 12.69 -1.68 1.18
C PHE A 112 13.57 -2.40 2.19
N CYS A 113 13.21 -2.38 3.48
CA CYS A 113 13.93 -3.10 4.53
C CYS A 113 13.74 -4.62 4.44
N CYS A 114 12.59 -5.07 3.92
CA CYS A 114 12.26 -6.49 3.80
C CYS A 114 12.88 -7.15 2.56
N GLN A 115 13.03 -6.42 1.45
CA GLN A 115 13.57 -6.94 0.18
C GLN A 115 15.10 -6.97 0.08
N GLN A 116 15.79 -6.36 1.04
CA GLN A 116 17.23 -6.47 1.11
C GLN A 116 17.59 -7.78 1.81
N ALA A 117 17.94 -8.80 1.02
CA ALA A 117 18.68 -9.95 1.48
C ALA A 117 20.11 -9.56 1.92
N THR A 118 20.31 -8.69 2.91
CA THR A 118 21.57 -8.55 3.64
C THR A 118 21.38 -7.88 5.01
N VAL A 119 21.36 -8.72 6.05
CA VAL A 119 21.87 -8.45 7.42
C VAL A 119 21.58 -7.07 8.02
N ILE A 120 20.39 -6.88 8.61
CA ILE A 120 20.29 -6.29 9.96
C ILE A 120 19.24 -7.08 10.74
N THR A 121 19.65 -8.24 11.26
CA THR A 121 18.98 -8.88 12.40
C THR A 121 19.44 -8.21 13.70
N ASP A 122 19.11 -6.94 13.89
CA ASP A 122 18.99 -6.29 15.20
C ASP A 122 18.34 -4.90 15.03
N PHE A 123 17.03 -4.80 15.25
CA PHE A 123 16.30 -3.53 15.22
C PHE A 123 16.38 -2.78 16.57
N SER A 124 17.39 -3.06 17.40
CA SER A 124 17.55 -2.39 18.70
C SER A 124 18.22 -1.01 18.61
N ASP A 125 18.64 -0.56 17.43
CA ASP A 125 19.28 0.76 17.31
C ASP A 125 18.85 1.56 16.06
N LEU A 126 17.60 2.02 16.06
CA LEU A 126 17.09 2.98 15.07
C LEU A 126 17.59 4.42 15.34
N ALA A 127 18.46 4.64 16.33
CA ALA A 127 19.05 5.94 16.63
C ALA A 127 20.46 6.15 16.03
N ALA A 128 21.09 5.10 15.46
CA ALA A 128 22.48 5.15 15.02
C ALA A 128 22.69 5.20 13.49
N ILE A 129 21.66 5.09 12.66
CA ILE A 129 21.82 5.06 11.20
C ILE A 129 21.87 6.49 10.64
N GLY A 130 23.03 7.14 10.79
CA GLY A 130 23.28 8.49 10.27
C GLY A 130 24.73 8.97 10.37
N ARG A 131 25.69 8.10 10.68
CA ARG A 131 27.14 8.40 10.64
C ARG A 131 27.89 7.16 10.22
N ASP A 132 27.96 6.93 8.92
CA ASP A 132 29.11 6.31 8.24
C ASP A 132 28.83 6.32 6.73
N HIS A 133 28.88 7.53 6.18
CA HIS A 133 29.33 7.72 4.81
C HIS A 133 30.70 8.38 4.93
N LEU A 134 31.74 7.53 4.81
CA LEU A 134 33.11 7.94 4.48
C LEU A 134 33.13 8.69 3.15
#